data_AF-A0A225W443-F1
#
_entry.id   AF-A0A225W443-F1
#
_cell.length_a   1.000
_cell.length_b   1.000
_cell.length_c   1.000
_cell.angle_alpha   90.00
_cell.angle_beta   90.00
_cell.angle_gamma   90.00
#
_symmetry.space_group_name_H-M   'P 1'
#
loop_
_entity.id
_entity.type
_entity.pdbx_description
1 polymer ?
#
loop_
_entity_poly.entity_id
_entity_poly.type
_entity_poly.pdbx_seq_one_letter_code
_entity_poly.pdbx_strand_id
1 'polypeptide(L)'
;MVDGKCSKGYPKPLVEVTRPNATRANVDGYPEVQRCRRPPGKLEFKNREYDNATANQWAVPYNSYLSQKYNCHINIEICTGITVVKYMYKYMY
;
A
#
# COMPACT_ATOMS: atom_id res chain seq x y z
N MET A 1 12.36 -2.59 10.39
CA MET A 1 11.59 -3.11 11.54
C MET A 1 11.98 -2.25 12.72
N VAL A 2 11.00 -1.72 13.45
CA VAL A 2 11.20 -0.95 14.69
C VAL A 2 10.35 -1.64 15.74
N ASP A 3 10.95 -2.04 16.87
CA ASP A 3 10.28 -2.76 17.97
C ASP A 3 9.51 -4.02 17.53
N GLY A 4 10.08 -4.78 16.59
CA GLY A 4 9.45 -5.98 16.03
C GLY A 4 8.24 -5.70 15.13
N LYS A 5 7.95 -4.42 14.83
CA LYS A 5 6.87 -4.00 13.93
C LYS A 5 7.44 -3.38 12.65
N CYS A 6 6.65 -3.44 11.58
CA CYS A 6 7.03 -2.77 10.34
C CYS A 6 6.95 -1.25 10.53
N SER A 7 8.04 -0.53 10.25
CA SER A 7 8.07 0.94 10.32
C SER A 7 7.10 1.61 9.33
N LYS A 8 6.67 0.88 8.29
CA LYS A 8 5.69 1.32 7.29
C LYS A 8 4.25 0.92 7.64
N GLY A 9 4.02 0.34 8.83
CA GLY A 9 2.70 -0.03 9.32
C GLY A 9 2.05 -1.20 8.58
N TYR A 10 2.85 -2.14 8.07
CA TYR A 10 2.35 -3.43 7.57
C TYR A 10 2.22 -4.45 8.71
N PRO A 11 1.22 -5.36 8.67
CA PRO A 11 0.21 -5.53 7.62
C PRO A 11 -0.86 -4.44 7.63
N LYS A 12 -1.32 -4.02 6.45
CA LYS A 12 -2.39 -3.02 6.29
C LYS A 12 -3.77 -3.69 6.23
N PRO A 13 -4.83 -3.06 6.74
CA PRO A 13 -6.17 -3.65 6.71
C PRO A 13 -6.68 -3.86 5.28
N LEU A 14 -7.46 -4.93 5.07
CA LEU A 14 -8.17 -5.15 3.81
C LEU A 14 -9.46 -4.35 3.81
N VAL A 15 -9.52 -3.29 3.01
CA VAL A 15 -10.72 -2.48 2.79
C VAL A 15 -11.33 -2.80 1.43
N GLU A 16 -12.65 -2.83 1.36
CA GLU A 16 -13.40 -3.16 0.13
C GLU A 16 -13.41 -2.01 -0.89
N VAL A 17 -13.23 -0.78 -0.44
CA VAL A 17 -13.18 0.42 -1.28
C VAL A 17 -12.07 1.31 -0.74
N THR A 18 -11.35 2.00 -1.62
CA THR A 18 -10.36 3.01 -1.21
C THR A 18 -11.08 4.12 -0.46
N ARG A 19 -10.78 4.27 0.83
CA ARG A 19 -11.41 5.30 1.65
C ARG A 19 -10.47 6.49 1.77
N PRO A 20 -10.90 7.71 1.42
CA PRO A 20 -10.16 8.89 1.81
C PRO A 20 -10.15 8.94 3.33
N ASN A 21 -8.97 9.04 3.91
CA ASN A 21 -8.80 9.23 5.35
C ASN A 21 -9.13 10.69 5.69
N ALA A 22 -10.40 11.06 5.52
CA ALA A 22 -10.93 12.41 5.72
C ALA A 22 -11.27 12.69 7.20
N THR A 23 -10.97 11.77 8.12
CA THR A 23 -11.02 12.07 9.56
C THR A 23 -9.85 13.00 9.89
N ARG A 24 -10.16 14.15 10.49
CA ARG A 24 -9.24 15.24 10.92
C ARG A 24 -7.99 14.83 11.74
N ALA A 25 -7.77 13.54 11.99
CA ALA A 25 -6.89 13.02 13.04
C ALA A 25 -5.83 11.99 12.59
N ASN A 26 -5.61 11.77 11.28
CA ASN A 26 -4.42 11.04 10.82
C ASN A 26 -3.52 11.99 10.01
N VAL A 27 -2.36 12.27 10.60
CA VAL A 27 -1.42 13.36 10.24
C VAL A 27 -0.79 13.19 8.85
N ASP A 28 -0.85 11.99 8.26
CA ASP A 28 -0.05 11.65 7.08
C ASP A 28 -0.75 11.89 5.73
N GLY A 29 -2.08 12.11 5.70
CA GLY A 29 -2.79 12.49 4.46
C GLY A 29 -2.84 11.43 3.34
N TYR A 30 -2.51 10.17 3.65
CA TYR A 30 -2.65 9.04 2.71
C TYR A 30 -4.00 8.32 2.92
N PRO A 31 -4.72 7.94 1.85
CA PRO A 31 -5.94 7.17 1.93
C PRO A 31 -5.66 5.70 2.28
N GLU A 32 -6.65 5.04 2.88
CA GLU A 32 -6.66 3.59 2.99
C GLU A 32 -6.98 2.98 1.62
N VAL A 33 -5.95 2.49 0.95
CA VAL A 33 -6.06 1.91 -0.39
C VAL A 33 -6.72 0.53 -0.34
N GLN A 34 -7.68 0.30 -1.24
CA GLN A 34 -8.30 -1.01 -1.45
C GLN A 34 -7.24 -2.07 -1.75
N ARG A 35 -7.31 -3.18 -1.03
CA ARG A 35 -6.47 -4.36 -1.23
C ARG A 35 -7.38 -5.52 -1.57
N CYS A 36 -7.36 -5.96 -2.82
CA CYS A 36 -8.26 -7.00 -3.30
C CYS A 36 -8.16 -8.24 -2.42
N ARG A 37 -9.29 -8.75 -1.94
CA ARG A 37 -9.32 -10.05 -1.28
C ARG A 37 -9.02 -11.13 -2.31
N ARG A 38 -8.20 -12.09 -1.92
CA ARG A 38 -7.99 -13.32 -2.68
C ARG A 38 -8.97 -14.38 -2.21
N PRO A 39 -9.29 -15.37 -3.06
CA PRO A 39 -10.11 -16.49 -2.64
C PRO A 39 -9.47 -17.20 -1.43
N PRO A 40 -10.28 -17.72 -0.50
CA PRO A 40 -9.77 -18.47 0.64
C PRO A 40 -8.95 -19.67 0.16
N GLY A 41 -7.85 -19.94 0.84
CA GLY A 41 -6.93 -21.01 0.46
C GLY A 41 -5.56 -20.85 1.10
N LYS A 42 -4.67 -21.78 0.79
CA LYS A 42 -3.29 -21.77 1.26
C LYS A 42 -2.39 -21.24 0.14
N LEU A 43 -1.55 -20.27 0.46
CA LEU A 43 -0.50 -19.78 -0.42
C LEU A 43 0.83 -20.32 0.10
N GLU A 44 1.46 -21.20 -0.67
CA GLU A 44 2.80 -21.69 -0.35
C GLU A 44 3.86 -20.85 -1.08
N PHE A 45 4.78 -20.29 -0.30
CA PHE A 45 5.92 -19.56 -0.86
C PHE A 45 7.17 -19.84 -0.02
N LYS A 46 8.25 -20.28 -0.67
CA LYS A 46 9.53 -20.61 -0.02
C LYS A 46 9.36 -21.57 1.19
N ASN A 47 8.60 -22.66 1.02
CA ASN A 47 8.31 -23.66 2.04
C ASN A 47 7.60 -23.10 3.29
N ARG A 48 6.92 -21.95 3.16
CA ARG A 48 6.07 -21.38 4.21
C ARG A 48 4.65 -21.30 3.68
N GLU A 49 3.71 -21.66 4.55
CA GLU A 49 2.28 -21.59 4.28
C GLU A 49 1.75 -20.24 4.79
N TYR A 50 1.01 -19.54 3.93
CA TYR A 50 0.34 -18.29 4.24
C TYR A 50 -1.15 -18.44 3.96
N ASP A 51 -1.97 -17.73 4.73
CA ASP A 51 -3.39 -17.59 4.39
C ASP A 51 -3.52 -16.72 3.13
N ASN A 52 -4.04 -17.32 2.05
CA ASN A 52 -4.16 -16.66 0.76
C ASN A 52 -5.12 -15.47 0.84
N ALA A 53 -6.17 -15.55 1.68
CA ALA A 53 -7.17 -14.49 1.82
C ALA A 53 -6.57 -13.21 2.40
N THR A 54 -5.53 -13.32 3.24
CA THR A 54 -4.89 -12.19 3.94
C THR A 54 -3.53 -11.80 3.37
N ALA A 55 -2.98 -12.56 2.42
CA ALA A 55 -1.67 -12.30 1.83
C ALA A 55 -1.49 -10.85 1.29
N ASN A 56 -2.55 -10.26 0.72
CA ASN A 56 -2.51 -8.91 0.15
C ASN A 56 -2.42 -7.78 1.19
N GLN A 57 -2.55 -8.07 2.49
CA GLN A 57 -2.26 -7.11 3.55
C GLN A 57 -0.80 -6.66 3.56
N TRP A 58 0.10 -7.49 3.02
CA TRP A 58 1.54 -7.26 2.96
C TRP A 58 2.02 -6.66 1.63
N ALA A 59 1.16 -6.60 0.61
CA ALA A 59 1.52 -6.11 -0.72
C ALA A 59 1.62 -4.58 -0.77
N VAL A 60 2.55 -4.01 -1.54
CA VAL A 60 2.55 -2.57 -1.80
C VAL A 60 1.74 -2.31 -3.07
N PRO A 61 0.84 -1.31 -3.11
CA PRO A 61 0.14 -0.96 -4.34
C PRO A 61 1.13 -0.59 -5.46
N TYR A 62 0.88 -1.11 -6.66
CA TYR A 62 1.68 -0.86 -7.86
C TYR A 62 0.77 -0.75 -9.08
N ASN A 63 1.28 -0.19 -10.18
CA ASN A 63 0.61 -0.22 -11.47
C ASN A 63 1.32 -1.26 -12.36
N SER A 64 0.56 -2.23 -12.85
CA SER A 64 1.06 -3.30 -13.71
C SER A 64 1.67 -2.76 -15.01
N TYR A 65 1.06 -1.76 -15.63
CA TYR A 65 1.58 -1.12 -16.85
C TYR A 65 2.94 -0.48 -16.61
N LEU A 66 3.08 0.33 -15.56
CA LEU A 66 4.35 1.00 -15.26
C LEU A 66 5.43 -0.02 -14.86
N SER A 67 5.06 -1.03 -14.08
CA SER A 67 6.02 -2.05 -13.64
C SER A 67 6.53 -2.89 -14.81
N GLN A 68 5.67 -3.23 -15.77
CA GLN A 68 6.07 -3.91 -17.00
C GLN A 68 6.93 -3.00 -17.90
N LYS A 69 6.52 -1.74 -18.08
CA LYS A 69 7.24 -0.79 -18.94
C LYS A 69 8.68 -0.55 -18.49
N TYR A 70 8.92 -0.47 -17.19
CA TYR A 70 10.25 -0.20 -16.62
C TYR A 70 10.95 -1.43 -16.04
N ASN A 71 10.33 -2.61 -16.16
CA ASN A 71 10.81 -3.88 -15.60
C ASN A 71 11.24 -3.78 -14.12
N CYS A 72 10.52 -2.98 -13.33
CA CYS A 72 10.81 -2.75 -11.93
C CYS A 72 9.53 -2.53 -11.12
N HIS A 73 9.55 -2.84 -9.83
CA HIS A 73 8.40 -2.60 -8.97
C HIS A 73 8.30 -1.11 -8.62
N ILE A 74 7.31 -0.43 -9.18
CA ILE A 74 7.06 0.99 -8.92
C ILE A 74 5.94 1.12 -7.90
N ASN A 75 6.30 1.60 -6.71
CA ASN A 75 5.33 1.94 -5.67
C ASN A 75 4.50 3.14 -6.14
N ILE A 76 3.18 3.02 -6.05
CA ILE A 76 2.28 4.12 -6.35
C ILE A 76 1.43 4.41 -5.14
N GLU A 77 1.51 5.65 -4.69
CA GLU A 77 0.76 6.14 -3.54
C GLU A 77 -0.19 7.23 -4.04
N ILE A 78 -1.45 7.14 -3.61
CA ILE A 78 -2.42 8.20 -3.84
C ILE A 78 -2.21 9.21 -2.72
N CYS A 79 -1.87 10.45 -3.08
CA CYS A 79 -1.61 11.51 -2.13
C CYS A 79 -2.73 12.55 -2.22
N THR A 80 -3.49 12.74 -1.14
CA THR A 80 -4.58 13.74 -1.10
C THR A 80 -4.23 14.97 -0.25
N GLY A 81 -3.08 14.97 0.41
CA GLY A 81 -2.63 16.07 1.26
C GLY A 81 -1.97 17.23 0.49
N ILE A 82 -2.27 18.48 0.89
CA ILE A 82 -1.65 19.70 0.34
C ILE A 82 -0.13 19.74 0.57
N THR A 83 0.37 19.05 1.60
CA THR A 83 1.80 18.89 1.91
C THR A 83 2.55 18.18 0.79
N VAL A 84 1.94 17.16 0.18
CA VAL A 84 2.54 16.42 -0.94
C VAL A 84 2.58 17.26 -2.20
N VAL A 85 1.53 18.06 -2.44
CA VAL A 85 1.53 19.02 -3.55
C VAL A 85 2.67 20.02 -3.39
N LYS A 86 2.84 20.62 -2.21
CA LYS A 86 3.99 21.50 -1.90
C LYS A 86 5.33 20.79 -2.09
N TYR A 87 5.43 19.52 -1.68
CA TYR A 87 6.64 18.72 -1.90
C TYR A 87 6.94 18.54 -3.39
N MET A 88 5.96 18.15 -4.22
CA MET A 88 6.18 18.02 -5.67
C MET A 88 6.70 19.33 -6.29
N TYR A 89 6.08 20.47 -5.97
CA TYR A 89 6.51 21.76 -6.49
C TYR A 89 7.92 22.17 -6.04
N LYS A 90 8.37 21.72 -4.86
CA LYS A 90 9.73 22.00 -4.36
C LYS A 90 10.82 21.28 -5.17
N TYR A 91 10.54 20.09 -5.73
CA TYR A 91 11.54 19.25 -6.37
C TYR A 91 11.39 19.12 -7.91
N MET A 92 10.26 19.56 -8.46
CA MET A 92 10.06 19.61 -9.92
C MET A 92 10.55 20.91 -10.55
N TYR A 93 10.83 21.93 -9.74
CA TYR A 93 11.44 23.20 -10.16
C TYR A 93 12.91 23.22 -9.74
#